data_AF-A0A2V8FTW0-F1
#
_entry.id   AF-A0A2V8FTW0-F1
#
_cell.length_a   1.000
_cell.length_b   1.000
_cell.length_c   1.000
_cell.angle_alpha   90.00
_cell.angle_beta   90.00
_cell.angle_gamma   90.00
#
_symmetry.space_group_name_H-M   'P 1'
#
loop_
_entity.id
_entity.type
_entity.pdbx_description
1 polymer ?
#
loop_
_entity_poly.entity_id
_entity_poly.type
_entity_poly.pdbx_seq_one_letter_code
_entity_poly.pdbx_strand_id
1 'polypeptide(L)' 'MDYSKLDGLIPAVIQDAESSEVLMVGFMNEQALAETRRTGYATFFSRSRKALWMKGETSGN' A
#
# COMPACT_ATOMS: atom_id res chain seq x y z
N MET A 1 -5.41 -9.41 -9.56
CA MET A 1 -6.00 -8.30 -8.79
C MET A 1 -7.04 -7.65 -9.67
N ASP A 2 -8.27 -7.50 -9.19
CA ASP A 2 -9.34 -6.83 -9.94
C ASP A 2 -9.40 -5.35 -9.52
N TYR A 3 -8.64 -4.50 -10.22
CA TYR A 3 -8.57 -3.05 -9.95
C TYR A 3 -9.81 -2.29 -10.45
N SER A 4 -10.69 -2.94 -11.22
CA SER A 4 -11.85 -2.28 -11.85
C SER A 4 -12.94 -1.91 -10.83
N LYS A 5 -12.96 -2.57 -9.67
CA LYS A 5 -14.00 -2.43 -8.64
C LYS A 5 -13.88 -1.21 -7.74
N LEU A 6 -12.71 -0.56 -7.69
CA LEU A 6 -12.45 0.61 -6.83
C LEU A 6 -11.64 1.68 -7.57
N ASP A 7 -12.05 2.02 -8.79
CA ASP A 7 -11.44 3.11 -9.59
C ASP A 7 -9.92 2.95 -9.79
N GLY A 8 -9.46 1.73 -10.09
CA GLY A 8 -8.03 1.44 -10.28
C GLY A 8 -7.28 1.14 -8.99
N LEU A 9 -7.99 0.93 -7.87
CA LEU A 9 -7.41 0.63 -6.56
C LEU A 9 -7.79 -0.76 -6.04
N ILE A 10 -6.99 -1.26 -5.11
CA ILE A 10 -7.30 -2.42 -4.27
C ILE A 10 -7.07 -2.07 -2.80
N PRO A 11 -7.84 -2.64 -1.87
CA PRO A 11 -7.50 -2.55 -0.45
C PRO A 11 -6.24 -3.37 -0.17
N ALA A 12 -5.37 -2.85 0.69
CA ALA A 12 -4.17 -3.50 1.17
C ALA A 12 -4.17 -3.48 2.69
N VAL A 13 -4.12 -4.65 3.31
CA VAL A 13 -4.02 -4.82 4.76
C VAL A 13 -2.57 -5.12 5.09
N ILE A 14 -1.96 -4.31 5.95
CA ILE A 14 -0.65 -4.59 6.51
C ILE A 14 -0.84 -5.26 7.84
N GLN A 15 -0.18 -6.38 7.99
CA GLN A 15 -0.22 -7.23 9.16
C GLN A 15 1.20 -7.44 9.65
N ASP A 16 1.37 -7.52 10.97
CA ASP A 16 2.61 -8.00 11.54
C ASP A 16 2.80 -9.48 11.18
N ALA A 17 3.99 -9.83 10.71
CA ALA A 17 4.25 -11.17 10.17
C ALA A 17 4.35 -12.25 11.25
N GLU A 18 4.62 -11.88 12.51
CA GLU A 18 4.78 -12.81 13.63
C GLU A 18 3.50 -12.91 14.46
N SER A 19 2.96 -11.76 14.89
CA SER A 19 1.79 -11.70 15.77
C SER A 19 0.46 -11.83 15.03
N SER A 20 0.45 -11.70 13.70
CA SER A 20 -0.76 -11.57 12.89
C SER A 20 -1.64 -10.36 13.26
N GLU A 21 -1.10 -9.37 13.98
CA GLU A 21 -1.80 -8.14 14.30
C GLU A 21 -2.03 -7.30 13.03
N VAL A 22 -3.25 -6.81 12.82
CA VAL A 22 -3.52 -5.87 11.73
C VAL A 22 -3.01 -4.48 12.10
N LEU A 23 -1.95 -4.03 11.43
CA LEU A 23 -1.28 -2.76 11.71
C LEU A 23 -1.97 -1.58 11.02
N MET A 24 -2.41 -1.76 9.77
CA MET A 24 -3.12 -0.71 9.03
C MET A 24 -3.84 -1.25 7.79
N VAL A 25 -4.79 -0.46 7.29
CA VAL A 25 -5.42 -0.66 5.98
C VAL A 25 -5.16 0.56 5.11
N GLY A 26 -4.76 0.31 3.87
CA GLY A 26 -4.55 1.34 2.85
C GLY A 26 -5.10 0.91 1.50
N PHE A 27 -4.83 1.73 0.48
CA PHE A 27 -5.18 1.42 -0.91
C PHE A 27 -3.92 1.43 -1.77
N MET A 28 -3.87 0.54 -2.75
CA MET A 28 -2.79 0.47 -3.73
C MET A 28 -3.41 0.53 -5.13
N ASN A 29 -2.82 1.32 -6.03
CA ASN A 29 -3.02 1.13 -7.46
C ASN A 29 -2.03 0.08 -7.98
N GLU A 30 -2.07 -0.22 -9.28
CA GLU A 30 -1.16 -1.18 -9.90
C GLU A 30 0.32 -0.80 -9.70
N GLN A 31 0.66 0.48 -9.86
CA GLN A 31 2.02 1.00 -9.69
C GLN A 31 2.51 0.85 -8.25
N ALA A 32 1.68 1.14 -7.25
CA ALA A 32 2.02 1.02 -5.84
C ALA A 32 2.32 -0.44 -5.44
N LEU A 33 1.55 -1.40 -5.98
CA LEU A 33 1.81 -2.82 -5.75
C LEU A 33 3.09 -3.29 -6.46
N ALA A 34 3.29 -2.87 -7.71
CA ALA A 34 4.52 -3.17 -8.45
C ALA A 34 5.75 -2.66 -7.70
N GLU A 35 5.67 -1.46 -7.15
CA GLU A 35 6.77 -0.85 -6.42
C GLU A 35 7.04 -1.51 -5.08
N THR A 36 5.98 -1.87 -4.35
CA THR A 36 6.09 -2.67 -3.13
C THR A 36 6.86 -3.98 -3.37
N ARG A 37 6.58 -4.65 -4.49
CA ARG A 37 7.28 -5.89 -4.87
C ARG A 37 8.73 -5.65 -5.27
N ARG A 38 9.01 -4.52 -5.91
CA ARG A 38 10.35 -4.16 -6.37
C ARG A 38 11.28 -3.78 -5.22
N THR A 39 10.78 -3.02 -4.26
CA THR A 39 11.60 -2.46 -3.16
C THR A 39 11.56 -3.28 -1.89
N GLY A 40 10.50 -4.08 -1.69
CA GLY A 40 10.22 -4.75 -0.42
C GLY A 40 9.56 -3.85 0.63
N TYR A 41 9.33 -2.57 0.32
CA TYR A 41 8.69 -1.61 1.23
C TYR A 41 7.24 -1.34 0.81
N ALA A 42 6.32 -1.42 1.77
CA ALA A 42 4.90 -1.17 1.53
C ALA A 42 4.68 0.24 0.94
N THR A 43 4.25 0.29 -0.31
CA THR A 43 3.94 1.53 -1.05
C THR A 43 2.45 1.61 -1.30
N PHE A 44 1.84 2.72 -0.90
CA PHE A 44 0.41 2.98 -1.06
C PHE A 44 0.13 4.07 -2.09
N PHE A 45 -1.13 4.19 -2.49
CA PHE A 45 -1.61 5.29 -3.32
C PHE A 45 -2.51 6.22 -2.50
N SER A 46 -2.08 7.48 -2.34
CA SER A 46 -2.88 8.53 -1.72
C SER A 46 -3.95 9.02 -2.69
N ARG A 47 -5.22 8.76 -2.39
CA ARG A 47 -6.35 9.22 -3.21
C ARG A 47 -6.50 10.75 -3.23
N SER A 48 -6.19 11.41 -2.12
CA SER A 48 -6.28 12.87 -2.00
C SER A 48 -5.12 13.57 -2.73
N ARG A 49 -3.90 13.04 -2.64
CA ARG A 49 -2.71 13.62 -3.29
C ARG A 49 -2.47 13.09 -4.71
N LYS A 50 -3.20 12.04 -5.11
CA LYS A 50 -3.02 11.30 -6.37
C LYS A 50 -1.56 10.89 -6.61
N ALA A 51 -0.89 10.44 -5.55
CA ALA A 51 0.54 10.15 -5.56
C ALA A 51 0.86 8.85 -4.81
N LEU A 52 1.99 8.24 -5.14
CA LEU A 52 2.57 7.14 -4.37
C LEU A 52 3.07 7.67 -3.03
N TRP A 53 2.94 6.85 -1.99
CA TRP A 53 3.47 7.14 -0.67
C TRP A 53 4.05 5.85 -0.09
N MET A 54 5.36 5.84 0.13
CA MET A 54 6.03 4.71 0.74
C MET A 54 5.92 4.80 2.26
N LYS A 55 5.45 3.74 2.90
CA LYS A 55 5.41 3.67 4.36
C LYS A 55 6.84 3.78 4.89
N GLY A 56 7.05 4.68 5.85
CA GLY A 56 8.36 4.97 6.44
C GLY A 56 9.12 6.15 5.84
N GLU A 57 8.71 6.65 4.67
CA GLU A 57 9.40 7.74 3.96
C GLU A 57 9.42 9.07 4.75
N THR A 58 8.42 9.29 5.61
CA THR A 58 8.30 10.51 6.43
C THR A 58 8.55 10.29 7.92
N SER A 59 8.52 9.03 8.40
CA SER A 59 8.56 8.69 9.82
C SER A 59 9.77 7.86 10.24
N GLY A 60 10.60 7.39 9.31
CA GLY A 60 11.81 6.59 9.62
C GLY A 60 11.54 5.19 10.21
N ASN A 61 10.30 4.71 10.12
CA ASN A 61 9.87 3.37 10.54
C ASN A 61 9.53 2.49 9.35
#